data_AF-A0A821H886-F1
#
_entry.id   AF-A0A821H886-F1
#
_cell.length_a   1.000
_cell.length_b   1.000
_cell.length_c   1.000
_cell.angle_alpha   90.00
_cell.angle_beta   90.00
_cell.angle_gamma   90.00
#
_symmetry.space_group_name_H-M   'P 1'
#
loop_
_entity.id
_entity.type
_entity.pdbx_description
1 polymer ?
#
loop_
_entity_poly.entity_id
_entity_poly.type
_entity_poly.pdbx_seq_one_letter_code
_entity_poly.pdbx_strand_id
1 'polypeptide(L)'
;DMLPNLKCFSLKSYFRFQQYEQIPSLLRRMPYLEHLTLYLCINDQHRITDGTRVQDDILAHMSQLHSFTFYISTYIDSGDLRHNISREHIQQTFINIGQQNATTIVNRLSRSVVECSIFSLPFAFDYLGSLGNTFPNIIFNYVTYLVVED
;
A
#
# COMPACT_ATOMS: atom_id res chain seq x y z
N ASP A 1 20.95 16.86 3.62
CA ASP A 1 19.86 17.83 3.91
C ASP A 1 18.79 17.22 4.79
N MET A 2 18.60 17.73 6.01
CA MET A 2 17.48 17.35 6.86
C MET A 2 16.20 17.99 6.32
N LEU A 3 15.12 17.21 6.25
CA LEU A 3 13.80 17.77 5.94
C LEU A 3 13.28 18.54 7.17
N PRO A 4 12.35 19.49 7.01
CA PRO A 4 11.78 20.24 8.14
C PRO A 4 11.25 19.30 9.24
N ASN A 5 11.07 19.82 10.46
CA ASN A 5 10.45 19.12 11.59
C ASN A 5 8.95 18.85 11.29
N LEU A 6 8.69 17.92 10.37
CA LEU A 6 7.36 17.54 9.92
C LEU A 6 6.78 16.55 10.91
N LYS A 7 5.62 16.91 11.47
CA LYS A 7 4.77 15.98 12.23
C LYS A 7 3.79 15.23 11.34
N CYS A 8 3.39 15.84 10.22
CA CYS A 8 2.44 15.27 9.28
C CYS A 8 3.06 15.25 7.89
N PHE A 9 2.97 14.12 7.21
CA PHE A 9 3.48 13.96 5.85
C PHE A 9 2.54 13.06 5.05
N SER A 10 2.30 13.44 3.79
CA SER A 10 1.56 12.65 2.84
C SER A 10 2.39 12.47 1.58
N LEU A 11 2.48 11.23 1.10
CA LEU A 11 3.18 10.88 -0.12
C LEU A 11 2.24 10.10 -1.02
N LYS A 12 2.04 10.61 -2.23
CA LYS A 12 1.39 9.90 -3.34
C LYS A 12 2.41 9.65 -4.42
N SER A 13 2.61 8.39 -4.80
CA SER A 13 3.61 8.04 -5.81
C SER A 13 3.28 6.77 -6.58
N TYR A 14 3.81 6.74 -7.80
CA TYR A 14 3.69 5.67 -8.78
C TYR A 14 5.11 5.23 -9.12
N PHE A 15 5.49 4.02 -8.70
CA PHE A 15 6.86 3.54 -8.72
C PHE A 15 7.02 2.33 -9.62
N ARG A 16 8.19 2.25 -10.26
CA ARG A 16 8.81 0.94 -10.58
C ARG A 16 9.51 0.44 -9.33
N PHE A 17 9.53 -0.88 -9.10
CA PHE A 17 10.10 -1.52 -7.90
C PHE A 17 11.38 -0.87 -7.33
N GLN A 18 12.37 -0.58 -8.18
CA GLN A 18 13.65 0.02 -7.77
C GLN A 18 13.53 1.36 -7.02
N GLN A 19 12.39 2.04 -7.15
CA GLN A 19 12.14 3.33 -6.52
C GLN A 19 11.47 3.19 -5.14
N TYR A 20 10.88 2.03 -4.81
CA TYR A 20 10.30 1.77 -3.49
C TYR A 20 11.35 1.88 -2.38
N GLU A 21 12.57 1.40 -2.64
CA GLU A 21 13.71 1.46 -1.71
C GLU A 21 14.13 2.90 -1.33
N GLN A 22 13.66 3.91 -2.07
CA GLN A 22 13.90 5.32 -1.76
C GLN A 22 12.95 5.84 -0.67
N ILE A 23 11.78 5.22 -0.49
CA ILE A 23 10.77 5.65 0.49
C ILE A 23 11.33 5.56 1.92
N PRO A 24 11.90 4.42 2.39
CA PRO A 24 12.51 4.35 3.71
C PRO A 24 13.56 5.44 3.93
N SER A 25 14.41 5.67 2.92
CA SER A 25 15.48 6.67 2.98
C SER A 25 14.94 8.09 3.10
N LEU A 26 13.85 8.41 2.40
CA LEU A 26 13.15 9.68 2.52
C LEU A 26 12.53 9.85 3.91
N LEU A 27 11.78 8.86 4.37
CA LEU A 27 11.04 8.94 5.62
C LEU A 27 11.99 9.01 6.83
N ARG A 28 13.13 8.29 6.82
CA ARG A 28 14.16 8.38 7.88
C ARG A 28 14.72 9.79 8.09
N ARG A 29 14.55 10.71 7.13
CA ARG A 29 14.93 12.13 7.26
C ARG A 29 13.89 12.96 8.02
N MET A 30 12.79 12.34 8.49
CA MET A 30 11.69 12.96 9.23
C MET A 30 11.49 12.29 10.61
N PRO A 31 12.45 12.44 11.54
CA PRO A 31 12.44 11.70 12.81
C PRO A 31 11.29 12.08 13.77
N TYR A 32 10.61 13.20 13.52
CA TYR A 32 9.50 13.72 14.34
C TYR A 32 8.12 13.42 13.73
N LEU A 33 8.06 12.51 12.76
CA LEU A 33 6.82 12.23 12.05
C LEU A 33 5.84 11.46 12.94
N GLU A 34 4.69 12.08 13.20
CA GLU A 34 3.61 11.53 14.04
C GLU A 34 2.45 10.99 13.18
N HIS A 35 2.24 11.55 11.99
CA HIS A 35 1.16 11.19 11.08
C HIS A 35 1.69 10.98 9.66
N LEU A 36 1.51 9.77 9.14
CA LEU A 36 1.93 9.39 7.81
C LEU A 36 0.74 8.91 6.97
N THR A 37 0.57 9.52 5.80
CA THR A 37 -0.36 9.05 4.78
C THR A 37 0.42 8.59 3.54
N LEU A 38 0.29 7.32 3.16
CA LEU A 38 0.98 6.75 2.00
C LEU A 38 -0.02 6.27 0.95
N TYR A 39 0.11 6.79 -0.26
CA TYR A 39 -0.55 6.26 -1.45
C TYR A 39 0.53 5.78 -2.41
N LEU A 40 0.67 4.47 -2.57
CA LEU A 40 1.72 3.83 -3.37
C LEU A 40 1.10 2.93 -4.43
N CYS A 41 1.49 3.12 -5.68
CA CYS A 41 1.27 2.15 -6.76
C CYS A 41 2.62 1.64 -7.23
N ILE A 42 2.88 0.34 -7.11
CA ILE A 42 4.19 -0.27 -7.31
C ILE A 42 4.08 -1.30 -8.41
N ASN A 43 4.90 -1.19 -9.46
CA ASN A 43 5.10 -2.26 -10.43
C ASN A 43 6.31 -3.09 -10.00
N ASP A 44 6.05 -4.27 -9.44
CA ASP A 44 7.04 -5.23 -8.92
C ASP A 44 6.80 -6.60 -9.56
N GLN A 45 7.75 -7.05 -10.37
CA GLN A 45 7.60 -8.30 -11.13
C GLN A 45 7.68 -9.55 -10.26
N HIS A 46 8.11 -9.44 -9.00
CA HIS A 46 8.53 -10.61 -8.22
C HIS A 46 7.88 -10.70 -6.84
N ARG A 47 7.48 -9.59 -6.22
CA ARG A 47 7.03 -9.60 -4.82
C ARG A 47 5.84 -8.67 -4.56
N ILE A 48 4.92 -9.14 -3.72
CA ILE A 48 3.85 -8.30 -3.15
C ILE A 48 4.41 -7.49 -1.99
N THR A 49 4.00 -6.24 -1.87
CA THR A 49 4.22 -5.47 -0.65
C THR A 49 3.27 -5.96 0.44
N ASP A 50 3.77 -6.84 1.32
CA ASP A 50 3.07 -7.37 2.49
C ASP A 50 3.31 -6.51 3.75
N GLY A 51 2.60 -6.83 4.84
CA GLY A 51 2.70 -6.10 6.10
C GLY A 51 4.07 -6.23 6.76
N THR A 52 4.74 -7.37 6.61
CA THR A 52 6.10 -7.58 7.13
C THR A 52 7.09 -6.63 6.46
N ARG A 53 7.05 -6.50 5.13
CA ARG A 53 7.89 -5.56 4.39
C ARG A 53 7.63 -4.12 4.81
N VAL A 54 6.37 -3.71 4.93
CA VAL A 54 6.02 -2.36 5.40
C VAL A 54 6.51 -2.11 6.83
N GLN A 55 6.41 -3.12 7.69
CA GLN A 55 6.93 -3.04 9.06
C GLN A 55 8.44 -2.83 9.07
N ASP A 56 9.19 -3.66 8.37
CA ASP A 56 10.65 -3.63 8.38
C ASP A 56 11.20 -2.36 7.71
N ASP A 57 10.64 -1.98 6.57
CA ASP A 57 11.17 -0.89 5.75
C ASP A 57 10.72 0.49 6.24
N ILE A 58 9.51 0.59 6.80
CA ILE A 58 8.88 1.87 7.14
C ILE A 58 8.66 1.99 8.64
N LEU A 59 7.82 1.12 9.22
CA LEU A 59 7.29 1.36 10.57
C LEU A 59 8.32 1.15 11.68
N ALA A 60 9.25 0.20 11.52
CA ALA A 60 10.29 -0.10 12.50
C ALA A 60 11.21 1.09 12.80
N HIS A 61 11.27 2.08 11.89
CA HIS A 61 12.10 3.27 12.01
C HIS A 61 11.33 4.52 12.46
N MET A 62 10.03 4.39 12.72
CA MET A 62 9.10 5.50 12.94
C MET A 62 8.58 5.52 14.38
N SER A 63 9.48 5.73 15.35
CA SER A 63 9.15 5.59 16.78
C SER A 63 8.15 6.62 17.32
N GLN A 64 7.94 7.73 16.62
CA GLN A 64 6.99 8.77 16.99
C GLN A 64 5.64 8.65 16.27
N LEU A 65 5.47 7.63 15.42
CA LEU A 65 4.29 7.51 14.56
C LEU A 65 3.07 7.08 15.37
N HIS A 66 2.08 7.97 15.43
CA HIS A 66 0.80 7.75 16.09
C HIS A 66 -0.29 7.31 15.10
N SER A 67 -0.20 7.72 13.85
CA SER A 67 -1.18 7.41 12.82
C SER A 67 -0.53 7.04 11.50
N PHE A 68 -1.00 5.95 10.92
CA PHE A 68 -0.59 5.47 9.61
C PHE A 68 -1.84 5.17 8.76
N THR A 69 -2.03 5.97 7.71
CA THR A 69 -3.09 5.77 6.71
C THR A 69 -2.43 5.36 5.42
N PHE A 70 -2.93 4.31 4.76
CA PHE A 70 -2.26 3.80 3.57
C PHE A 70 -3.20 3.25 2.51
N TYR A 71 -2.75 3.35 1.27
CA TYR A 71 -3.16 2.57 0.12
C TYR A 71 -1.89 2.14 -0.61
N ILE A 72 -1.70 0.84 -0.77
CA ILE A 72 -0.55 0.24 -1.43
C ILE A 72 -1.08 -0.75 -2.45
N SER A 73 -0.90 -0.44 -3.73
CA SER A 73 -1.17 -1.35 -4.83
C SER A 73 0.14 -1.88 -5.40
N THR A 74 0.22 -3.19 -5.62
CA THR A 74 1.35 -3.85 -6.27
C THR A 74 0.87 -4.62 -7.49
N TYR A 75 1.43 -4.33 -8.66
CA TYR A 75 1.21 -5.06 -9.92
C TYR A 75 2.32 -6.08 -10.11
N ILE A 76 1.96 -7.34 -10.36
CA ILE A 76 2.92 -8.45 -10.50
C ILE A 76 2.63 -9.23 -11.77
N ASP A 77 3.69 -9.58 -12.49
CA ASP A 77 3.63 -10.51 -13.62
C ASP A 77 3.55 -11.97 -13.10
N SER A 78 2.38 -12.58 -13.21
CA SER A 78 2.10 -13.97 -12.86
C SER A 78 2.77 -14.98 -13.78
N GLY A 79 3.49 -14.57 -14.83
CA GLY A 79 4.34 -15.46 -15.62
C GLY A 79 5.35 -16.23 -14.75
N ASP A 80 5.80 -15.62 -13.64
CA ASP A 80 6.76 -16.21 -12.69
C ASP A 80 6.14 -16.60 -11.33
N LEU A 81 4.87 -16.30 -11.07
CA LEU A 81 4.22 -16.60 -9.79
C LEU A 81 3.73 -18.05 -9.74
N ARG A 82 4.55 -18.94 -9.16
CA ARG A 82 4.13 -20.26 -8.68
C ARG A 82 3.20 -20.21 -7.45
N HIS A 83 2.86 -19.03 -6.95
CA HIS A 83 2.16 -18.85 -5.69
C HIS A 83 0.73 -18.33 -5.90
N ASN A 84 -0.25 -19.06 -5.39
CA ASN A 84 -1.60 -18.57 -5.21
C ASN A 84 -1.57 -17.40 -4.22
N ILE A 85 -1.68 -16.17 -4.72
CA ILE A 85 -1.81 -14.99 -3.90
C ILE A 85 -3.16 -15.06 -3.16
N SER A 86 -3.13 -15.27 -1.85
CA SER A 86 -4.33 -15.24 -0.99
C SER A 86 -4.50 -13.86 -0.39
N ARG A 87 -5.68 -13.29 -0.66
CA ARG A 87 -6.14 -12.03 -0.05
C ARG A 87 -6.07 -12.09 1.48
N GLU A 88 -6.52 -13.20 2.05
CA GLU A 88 -6.58 -13.44 3.49
C GLU A 88 -5.19 -13.45 4.09
N HIS A 89 -4.24 -14.10 3.43
CA HIS A 89 -2.85 -14.14 3.89
C HIS A 89 -2.22 -12.74 3.92
N ILE A 90 -2.35 -11.98 2.84
CA ILE A 90 -1.81 -10.60 2.76
C ILE A 90 -2.46 -9.73 3.82
N GLN A 91 -3.80 -9.75 3.93
CA GLN A 91 -4.51 -8.97 4.93
C GLN A 91 -4.05 -9.33 6.35
N GLN A 92 -3.83 -10.62 6.62
CA GLN A 92 -3.35 -11.09 7.92
C GLN A 92 -1.97 -10.54 8.26
N THR A 93 -1.06 -10.40 7.29
CA THR A 93 0.27 -9.80 7.55
C THR A 93 0.17 -8.35 8.05
N PHE A 94 -0.81 -7.58 7.57
CA PHE A 94 -1.04 -6.21 8.04
C PHE A 94 -1.74 -6.17 9.39
N ILE A 95 -2.68 -7.08 9.65
CA ILE A 95 -3.29 -7.22 10.98
C ILE A 95 -2.21 -7.53 12.03
N ASN A 96 -1.25 -8.41 11.71
CA ASN A 96 -0.18 -8.82 12.61
C ASN A 96 0.75 -7.65 13.02
N ILE A 97 0.86 -6.61 12.20
CA ILE A 97 1.65 -5.39 12.50
C ILE A 97 0.76 -4.27 13.08
N GLY A 98 -0.42 -4.61 13.59
CA GLY A 98 -1.33 -3.69 14.29
C GLY A 98 -2.32 -2.95 13.38
N GLN A 99 -2.33 -3.19 12.07
CA GLN A 99 -3.26 -2.54 11.13
C GLN A 99 -4.58 -3.32 11.04
N GLN A 100 -5.37 -3.32 12.13
CA GLN A 100 -6.61 -4.11 12.25
C GLN A 100 -7.67 -3.74 11.21
N ASN A 101 -7.67 -2.49 10.75
CA ASN A 101 -8.63 -1.98 9.77
C ASN A 101 -8.11 -2.09 8.32
N ALA A 102 -7.08 -2.90 8.07
CA ALA A 102 -6.57 -3.14 6.73
C ALA A 102 -7.53 -4.02 5.91
N THR A 103 -7.77 -3.64 4.66
CA THR A 103 -8.54 -4.43 3.69
C THR A 103 -7.71 -4.67 2.45
N THR A 104 -7.72 -5.91 1.97
CA THR A 104 -7.06 -6.29 0.71
C THR A 104 -8.08 -6.53 -0.40
N ILE A 105 -7.73 -6.18 -1.64
CA ILE A 105 -8.39 -6.55 -2.89
C ILE A 105 -7.32 -7.15 -3.80
N VAL A 106 -7.62 -8.29 -4.42
CA VAL A 106 -6.74 -8.93 -5.40
C VAL A 106 -7.50 -9.05 -6.72
N ASN A 107 -6.97 -8.41 -7.76
CA ASN A 107 -7.57 -8.39 -9.09
C ASN A 107 -6.64 -9.06 -10.10
N ARG A 108 -7.20 -9.88 -10.98
CA ARG A 108 -6.47 -10.43 -12.13
C ARG A 108 -6.77 -9.54 -13.33
N LEU A 109 -5.81 -8.70 -13.71
CA LEU A 109 -5.94 -7.74 -14.81
C LEU A 109 -5.68 -8.40 -16.17
N SER A 110 -4.91 -9.49 -16.19
CA SER A 110 -4.78 -10.33 -17.37
C SER A 110 -4.40 -11.76 -16.96
N ARG A 111 -4.19 -12.65 -17.95
CA ARG A 111 -3.56 -13.97 -17.70
C ARG A 111 -2.18 -13.84 -17.06
N SER A 112 -1.52 -12.76 -17.42
CA SER A 112 -0.22 -12.24 -17.06
C SER A 112 -0.08 -11.52 -15.73
N VAL A 113 -1.12 -10.81 -15.30
CA VAL A 113 -0.92 -9.70 -14.37
C VAL A 113 -1.94 -9.77 -13.25
N VAL A 114 -1.44 -9.70 -12.02
CA VAL A 114 -2.23 -9.62 -10.80
C VAL A 114 -1.92 -8.30 -10.11
N GLU A 115 -2.96 -7.56 -9.77
CA GLU A 115 -2.88 -6.42 -8.88
C GLU A 115 -3.31 -6.85 -7.47
N CYS A 116 -2.48 -6.56 -6.48
CA CYS A 116 -2.81 -6.68 -5.07
C CYS A 116 -2.84 -5.28 -4.45
N SER A 117 -4.03 -4.81 -4.12
CA SER A 117 -4.28 -3.56 -3.42
C SER A 117 -4.57 -3.82 -1.95
N ILE A 118 -3.89 -3.11 -1.05
CA ILE A 118 -4.19 -3.13 0.38
C ILE A 118 -4.27 -1.72 0.94
N PHE A 119 -5.25 -1.45 1.81
CA PHE A 119 -5.49 -0.11 2.32
C PHE A 119 -6.14 -0.11 3.71
N SER A 120 -5.95 0.99 4.43
CA SER A 120 -6.57 1.25 5.74
C SER A 120 -8.02 1.73 5.60
N LEU A 121 -8.88 1.33 6.53
CA LEU A 121 -10.22 1.89 6.70
C LEU A 121 -10.32 2.85 7.91
N PRO A 122 -11.16 3.92 7.82
CA PRO A 122 -11.95 4.32 6.66
C PRO A 122 -11.06 4.77 5.49
N PHE A 123 -11.47 4.47 4.25
CA PHE A 123 -10.69 4.79 3.07
C PHE A 123 -10.57 6.31 2.93
N ALA A 124 -9.35 6.84 2.89
CA ALA A 124 -9.07 8.27 3.01
C ALA A 124 -8.63 8.94 1.69
N PHE A 125 -8.66 8.21 0.57
CA PHE A 125 -8.12 8.70 -0.71
C PHE A 125 -9.24 9.03 -1.70
N ASP A 126 -8.93 9.93 -2.62
CA ASP A 126 -9.80 10.38 -3.71
C ASP A 126 -9.83 9.40 -4.89
N TYR A 127 -8.73 8.67 -5.06
CA TYR A 127 -8.49 7.72 -6.12
C TYR A 127 -8.48 6.29 -5.57
N LEU A 128 -9.25 5.42 -6.22
CA LEU A 128 -9.19 3.98 -6.02
C LEU A 128 -8.76 3.32 -7.34
N GLY A 129 -7.66 2.55 -7.29
CA GLY A 129 -7.11 1.85 -8.46
C GLY A 129 -8.03 0.75 -8.99
N SER A 130 -7.59 0.10 -10.07
CA SER A 130 -8.40 -0.81 -10.88
C SER A 130 -9.12 -1.85 -10.03
N LEU A 131 -10.43 -1.66 -9.88
CA LEU A 131 -11.30 -2.65 -9.28
C LEU A 131 -11.74 -3.60 -10.39
N GLY A 132 -11.38 -4.88 -10.25
CA GLY A 132 -11.99 -5.94 -11.05
C GLY A 132 -13.40 -6.25 -10.54
N ASN A 133 -13.88 -7.46 -10.84
CA ASN A 133 -15.26 -7.87 -10.50
C ASN A 133 -15.55 -8.05 -9.00
N THR A 134 -14.58 -7.79 -8.11
CA THR A 134 -14.72 -8.01 -6.66
C THR A 134 -14.69 -6.69 -5.90
N PHE A 135 -15.85 -6.05 -5.81
CA PHE A 135 -16.01 -4.86 -4.97
C PHE A 135 -16.24 -5.28 -3.52
N PRO A 136 -15.42 -4.83 -2.56
CA PRO A 136 -15.71 -5.06 -1.16
C PRO A 136 -16.96 -4.24 -0.77
N ASN A 137 -17.79 -4.78 0.11
CA ASN A 137 -18.96 -4.09 0.65
C ASN A 137 -18.51 -3.03 1.68
N ILE A 138 -17.92 -1.95 1.20
CA ILE A 138 -17.33 -0.85 1.98
C ILE A 138 -17.92 0.47 1.47
N ILE A 139 -18.19 1.38 2.41
CA ILE A 139 -18.60 2.74 2.08
C ILE A 139 -17.34 3.58 1.84
N PHE A 140 -17.16 4.02 0.60
CA PHE A 140 -16.07 4.91 0.21
C PHE A 140 -16.55 6.37 0.23
N ASN A 141 -16.25 7.10 1.31
CA ASN A 141 -16.73 8.47 1.50
C ASN A 141 -16.05 9.51 0.59
N TYR A 142 -14.80 9.25 0.20
CA TYR A 142 -13.96 10.25 -0.47
C TYR A 142 -13.55 9.88 -1.90
N VAL A 143 -13.87 8.66 -2.37
CA VAL A 143 -13.53 8.23 -3.72
C VAL A 143 -14.34 9.04 -4.73
N THR A 144 -13.65 9.84 -5.54
CA THR A 144 -14.22 10.64 -6.62
C THR A 144 -13.69 10.23 -7.99
N TYR A 145 -12.59 9.47 -8.02
CA TYR A 145 -12.01 8.89 -9.23
C TYR A 145 -11.83 7.37 -9.05
N LEU A 146 -12.40 6.61 -9.99
CA LEU A 146 -12.33 5.16 -10.02
C LEU A 146 -11.92 4.69 -11.41
N VAL A 147 -10.95 3.77 -11.46
CA VAL A 147 -10.64 3.01 -12.67
C VAL A 147 -11.27 1.63 -12.55
N VAL A 148 -11.92 1.18 -13.62
CA VAL A 148 -12.43 -0.18 -13.78
C VAL A 148 -11.70 -0.77 -14.97
N GLU A 149 -11.11 -1.96 -14.79
CA GLU A 149 -10.49 -2.72 -15.88
C GLU A 149 -11.37 -3.94 -16.21
N ASP A 150 -11.58 -4.17 -17.51
CA ASP A 150 -12.40 -5.25 -18.07
C ASP A 150 -11.73 -6.64 -17.99
#